data_AF-A0A971QYT2-F1
#
_entry.id   AF-A0A971QYT2-F1
#
_cell.length_a   1.000
_cell.length_b   1.000
_cell.length_c   1.000
_cell.angle_alpha   90.00
_cell.angle_beta   90.00
_cell.angle_gamma   90.00
#
_symmetry.space_group_name_H-M   'P 1'
#
loop_
_entity.id
_entity.type
_entity.pdbx_description
1 polymer ?
#
loop_
_entity_poly.entity_id
_entity_poly.type
_entity_poly.pdbx_seq_one_letter_code
_entity_poly.pdbx_strand_id
1 'polypeptide(L)'
;MTYPSETITTKQYSTAVAAGGALLVSIVSVAHSFVHIRIGAVGVRNLEVERLNLGEFVQFECADGALYEVRLLSVEGFDTATLLVTRIK
;
A
#
# COMPACT_ATOMS: atom_id res chain seq x y z
N MET A 1 -0.84 -2.42 22.83
CA MET A 1 -0.47 -3.39 21.78
C MET A 1 0.02 -2.58 20.60
N THR A 2 1.23 -2.83 20.12
CA THR A 2 1.80 -2.10 18.99
C THR A 2 1.71 -3.02 17.78
N TYR A 3 0.82 -2.72 16.84
CA TYR A 3 0.77 -3.46 15.59
C TYR A 3 2.07 -3.21 14.82
N PRO A 4 2.76 -4.24 14.29
CA PRO A 4 3.93 -4.05 13.46
C PRO A 4 3.57 -3.21 12.24
N SER A 5 4.32 -2.12 12.03
CA SER A 5 4.10 -1.20 10.92
C SER A 5 5.42 -0.80 10.29
N GLU A 6 5.36 -0.50 9.00
CA GLU A 6 6.47 0.04 8.23
C GLU A 6 5.96 1.09 7.24
N THR A 7 6.83 2.03 6.92
CA THR A 7 6.54 3.10 5.96
C THR A 7 7.31 2.83 4.69
N ILE A 8 6.61 2.87 3.55
CA ILE A 8 7.21 2.77 2.22
C ILE A 8 7.01 4.08 1.46
N THR A 9 8.02 4.52 0.73
CA THR A 9 7.92 5.66 -0.20
C THR A 9 8.26 5.15 -1.60
N THR A 10 7.39 5.40 -2.57
CA THR A 10 7.48 4.77 -3.89
C THR A 10 7.01 5.71 -4.97
N LYS A 11 7.73 5.69 -6.10
CA LYS A 11 7.39 6.47 -7.28
C LYS A 11 6.27 5.82 -8.08
N GLN A 12 5.58 6.64 -8.86
CA GLN A 12 4.65 6.22 -9.88
C GLN A 12 5.30 5.23 -10.83
N TYR A 13 4.52 4.24 -11.25
CA TYR A 13 4.93 3.10 -12.06
C TYR A 13 6.02 2.22 -11.42
N SER A 14 6.24 2.33 -10.11
CA SER A 14 7.17 1.49 -9.35
C SER A 14 6.42 0.63 -8.33
N THR A 15 7.08 -0.42 -7.86
CA THR A 15 6.56 -1.33 -6.85
C THR A 15 7.49 -1.35 -5.64
N ALA A 16 6.93 -1.13 -4.45
CA ALA A 16 7.63 -1.35 -3.21
C ALA A 16 7.33 -2.73 -2.65
N VAL A 17 8.33 -3.28 -1.98
CA VAL A 17 8.20 -4.47 -1.17
C VAL A 17 7.92 -4.04 0.26
N ALA A 18 6.89 -4.64 0.85
CA ALA A 18 6.41 -4.32 2.17
C ALA A 18 6.23 -5.57 3.04
N ALA A 19 6.10 -5.36 4.34
CA ALA A 19 5.92 -6.34 5.40
C ALA A 19 6.96 -7.47 5.32
N GLY A 20 8.24 -7.10 5.16
CA GLY A 20 9.34 -8.06 5.03
C GLY A 20 9.25 -8.97 3.80
N GLY A 21 8.51 -8.57 2.75
CA GLY A 21 8.32 -9.36 1.53
C GLY A 21 6.92 -9.93 1.36
N ALA A 22 6.04 -9.81 2.35
CA ALA A 22 4.69 -10.35 2.28
C ALA A 22 3.77 -9.57 1.32
N LEU A 23 4.01 -8.27 1.14
CA LEU A 23 3.22 -7.41 0.27
C LEU A 23 4.06 -6.76 -0.83
N LEU A 24 3.44 -6.62 -2.00
CA LEU A 24 3.93 -5.83 -3.12
C LEU A 24 2.92 -4.71 -3.38
N VAL A 25 3.36 -3.46 -3.23
CA VAL A 25 2.49 -2.29 -3.44
C VAL A 25 3.01 -1.50 -4.64
N SER A 26 2.25 -1.55 -5.74
CA SER A 26 2.56 -0.78 -6.95
C SER A 26 1.79 0.52 -6.96
N ILE A 27 2.47 1.63 -7.22
CA ILE A 27 1.84 2.92 -7.46
C ILE A 27 1.55 3.04 -8.95
N VAL A 28 0.29 2.93 -9.35
CA VAL A 28 -0.11 3.00 -10.76
C VAL A 28 -0.15 4.46 -11.23
N SER A 29 -0.67 5.35 -10.40
CA SER A 29 -0.72 6.79 -10.68
C SER A 29 -0.78 7.59 -9.38
N VAL A 30 -0.12 8.74 -9.37
CA VAL A 30 -0.18 9.72 -8.27
C VAL A 30 -0.91 10.97 -8.77
N ALA A 31 -1.83 11.47 -7.95
CA ALA A 31 -2.50 12.74 -8.15
C ALA A 31 -2.29 13.66 -6.94
N HIS A 32 -2.86 14.86 -6.96
CA HIS A 32 -2.63 15.88 -5.93
C HIS A 32 -2.97 15.43 -4.50
N SER A 33 -3.96 14.55 -4.32
CA SER A 33 -4.44 14.14 -2.99
C SER A 33 -4.84 12.68 -2.90
N PHE A 34 -4.52 11.89 -3.93
CA PHE A 34 -4.89 10.48 -4.00
C PHE A 34 -3.93 9.71 -4.90
N VAL A 35 -3.96 8.39 -4.78
CA VAL A 35 -3.20 7.47 -5.61
C VAL A 35 -4.10 6.37 -6.17
N HIS A 36 -3.71 5.84 -7.32
CA HIS A 36 -4.16 4.55 -7.82
C HIS A 36 -3.09 3.53 -7.44
N ILE A 37 -3.47 2.47 -6.73
CA ILE A 37 -2.52 1.44 -6.31
C ILE A 37 -2.99 0.05 -6.67
N ARG A 38 -2.02 -0.84 -6.79
CA ARG A 38 -2.24 -2.29 -6.84
C ARG A 38 -1.52 -2.90 -5.66
N ILE A 39 -2.22 -3.74 -4.91
CA ILE A 39 -1.64 -4.51 -3.81
C ILE A 39 -1.65 -5.98 -4.23
N GLY A 40 -0.50 -6.64 -4.15
CA GLY A 40 -0.37 -8.06 -4.42
C GLY A 40 0.39 -8.78 -3.31
N ALA A 41 0.20 -10.09 -3.27
CA ALA A 41 0.97 -11.01 -2.45
C ALA A 41 1.07 -12.35 -3.19
N VAL A 42 2.11 -13.14 -2.89
CA VAL A 42 2.28 -14.47 -3.49
C VAL A 42 1.10 -15.36 -3.09
N GLY A 43 0.42 -15.95 -4.08
CA GLY A 43 -0.71 -16.86 -3.85
C GLY A 43 -2.06 -16.19 -3.67
N VAL A 44 -2.16 -14.85 -3.76
CA VAL A 44 -3.41 -14.09 -3.68
C VAL A 44 -3.62 -13.29 -4.96
N ARG A 45 -4.88 -13.05 -5.33
CA ARG A 45 -5.20 -12.12 -6.42
C ARG A 45 -4.82 -10.71 -6.01
N ASN A 46 -4.35 -9.94 -6.99
CA ASN A 46 -4.10 -8.53 -6.77
C ASN A 46 -5.41 -7.80 -6.45
N LEU A 47 -5.33 -6.84 -5.53
CA LEU A 47 -6.35 -5.85 -5.27
C LEU A 47 -5.98 -4.57 -6.02
N GLU A 48 -6.81 -4.19 -6.98
CA GLU A 48 -6.72 -2.88 -7.63
C GLU A 48 -7.54 -1.87 -6.82
N VAL A 49 -6.93 -0.75 -6.47
CA VAL A 49 -7.58 0.35 -5.76
C VAL A 49 -7.56 1.56 -6.67
N GLU A 50 -8.72 1.82 -7.28
CA GLU A 50 -8.89 2.92 -8.23
C GLU A 50 -8.73 4.30 -7.58
N ARG A 51 -8.93 4.43 -6.27
CA ARG A 51 -8.69 5.70 -5.59
C ARG A 51 -8.48 5.46 -4.11
N LEU A 52 -7.30 5.85 -3.63
CA LEU A 52 -7.00 5.94 -2.21
C LEU A 52 -6.63 7.39 -1.91
N ASN A 53 -7.49 8.11 -1.18
CA ASN A 53 -7.23 9.50 -0.83
C ASN A 53 -6.28 9.63 0.37
N LEU A 54 -5.71 10.81 0.55
CA LEU A 54 -4.82 11.11 1.67
C LEU A 54 -5.50 10.82 3.01
N GLY A 55 -4.85 10.04 3.87
CA GLY A 55 -5.38 9.61 5.16
C GLY A 55 -6.32 8.40 5.09
N GLU A 56 -6.81 8.01 3.92
CA GLU A 56 -7.59 6.79 3.74
C GLU A 56 -6.70 5.54 3.73
N PHE A 57 -7.34 4.40 3.95
CA PHE A 57 -6.69 3.10 3.96
C PHE A 57 -7.52 2.07 3.21
N VAL A 58 -6.84 1.00 2.81
CA VAL A 58 -7.44 -0.23 2.29
C VAL A 58 -6.89 -1.42 3.06
N GLN A 59 -7.70 -2.47 3.17
CA GLN A 59 -7.28 -3.72 3.79
C GLN A 59 -6.98 -4.78 2.73
N PHE A 60 -5.96 -5.59 3.00
CA PHE A 60 -5.57 -6.70 2.15
C PHE A 60 -5.26 -7.94 3.00
N GLU A 61 -5.94 -9.05 2.70
CA GLU A 61 -5.73 -10.33 3.38
C GLU A 61 -4.83 -11.23 2.54
N CYS A 62 -3.75 -11.71 3.15
CA CYS A 62 -2.81 -12.64 2.54
C CYS A 62 -3.35 -14.09 2.60
N ALA A 63 -2.77 -14.99 1.80
CA ALA A 63 -3.19 -16.39 1.72
C ALA A 63 -2.99 -17.16 3.05
N ASP A 64 -2.10 -16.68 3.92
CA ASP A 64 -1.85 -17.21 5.26
C ASP A 64 -2.81 -16.66 6.34
N GLY A 65 -3.77 -15.80 5.94
CA GLY A 65 -4.75 -15.17 6.83
C GLY A 65 -4.22 -13.94 7.57
N ALA A 66 -2.99 -13.49 7.27
CA ALA A 66 -2.50 -12.21 7.79
C ALA A 66 -3.27 -11.06 7.14
N LEU A 67 -3.70 -10.09 7.95
CA LEU A 67 -4.46 -8.93 7.48
C LEU A 67 -3.61 -7.67 7.61
N TYR A 68 -3.52 -6.92 6.53
CA TYR A 68 -2.76 -5.68 6.46
C TYR A 68 -3.66 -4.51 6.15
N GLU A 69 -3.35 -3.37 6.77
CA GLU A 69 -3.87 -2.06 6.40
C GLU A 69 -2.78 -1.28 5.64
N VAL A 70 -3.13 -0.75 4.46
CA VAL A 70 -2.28 0.13 3.67
C VAL A 70 -2.91 1.51 3.61
N ARG A 71 -2.25 2.51 4.20
CA ARG A 71 -2.77 3.88 4.37
C ARG A 71 -1.92 4.91 3.63
N LEU A 72 -2.55 5.83 2.90
CA LEU A 72 -1.84 6.92 2.25
C LEU A 72 -1.48 8.03 3.25
N LEU A 73 -0.18 8.29 3.41
CA LEU A 73 0.34 9.31 4.32
C LEU A 73 0.66 10.63 3.62
N SER A 74 1.23 10.56 2.42
CA SER A 74 1.56 11.76 1.63
C SER A 74 1.68 11.43 0.16
N VAL A 75 1.56 12.49 -0.65
CA VAL A 75 1.93 12.52 -2.06
C VAL A 75 2.85 13.71 -2.27
N GLU A 76 3.95 13.50 -2.99
CA GLU A 76 4.98 14.49 -3.24
C GLU A 76 5.30 14.55 -4.73
N GLY A 77 5.52 15.77 -5.25
CA GLY A 77 5.97 15.97 -6.64
C GLY A 77 5.02 15.49 -7.74
N PHE A 78 3.79 15.06 -7.40
CA PHE A 78 2.85 14.39 -8.32
C PHE A 78 3.35 13.09 -8.94
N ASP A 79 4.41 12.51 -8.39
CA ASP A 79 5.01 11.27 -8.89
C ASP A 79 5.41 10.32 -7.76
N THR A 80 5.31 10.73 -6.49
CA THR A 80 5.79 9.96 -5.34
C THR A 80 4.70 9.86 -4.29
N ALA A 81 4.54 8.68 -3.72
CA ALA A 81 3.58 8.42 -2.64
C ALA A 81 4.26 7.74 -1.46
N THR A 82 3.86 8.13 -0.25
CA THR A 82 4.28 7.48 0.99
C THR A 82 3.08 6.78 1.62
N LEU A 83 3.24 5.49 1.91
CA LEU A 83 2.23 4.64 2.49
C LEU A 83 2.70 4.08 3.84
N LEU A 84 1.78 3.94 4.79
CA LEU A 84 1.96 3.14 5.99
C LEU A 84 1.35 1.76 5.77
N VAL A 85 2.13 0.71 6.00
CA VAL A 85 1.66 -0.68 5.96
C VAL A 85 1.69 -1.22 7.38
N THR A 86 0.53 -1.67 7.88
CA THR A 86 0.39 -2.15 9.25
C THR A 86 -0.23 -3.54 9.25
N ARG A 87 0.40 -4.50 9.93
CA ARG A 87 -0.20 -5.82 10.15
C ARG A 87 -1.19 -5.74 11.31
N ILE A 88 -2.47 -5.88 11.03
CA ILE A 88 -3.57 -5.76 12.00
C ILE A 88 -4.11 -7.12 12.47
N LYS A 89 -3.69 -8.22 11.83
CA LYS A 89 -3.95 -9.61 12.25
C LYS A 89 -2.83 -10.55 11.80
#